data_AF-A0A3S0ZT70-F1
#
_entry.id   AF-A0A3S0ZT70-F1
#
_cell.length_a   1.000
_cell.length_b   1.000
_cell.length_c   1.000
_cell.angle_alpha   90.00
_cell.angle_beta   90.00
_cell.angle_gamma   90.00
#
_symmetry.space_group_name_H-M   'P 1'
#
loop_
_entity.id
_entity.type
_entity.pdbx_description
1 polymer ?
#
loop_
_entity_poly.entity_id
_entity_poly.type
_entity_poly.pdbx_seq_one_letter_code
_entity_poly.pdbx_strand_id
1 'polypeptide(L)'
;MLEGDRLIRTNRFVGWQPQLYSMRLANRTQGIVGMGVLGKALAQSLSGFEMQLLYCDPVALPEGQELAWGLSKVSLALMEWWNHRPGFTVQLWQSEELVLIVPPYHHYPLGVSIVLSKSVTQEVQAGILQAIPIHVDGKPLCKELFIIWRSGLSANHPSHRFAQMLLHEAKN
;
A
#
# COMPACT_ATOMS: atom_id res chain seq x y z
N MET A 1 39.96 -22.67 6.06
CA MET A 1 39.30 -23.34 4.91
C MET A 1 37.84 -23.55 5.30
N LEU A 2 36.91 -22.84 4.66
CA LEU A 2 35.50 -22.73 5.06
C LEU A 2 34.70 -23.99 4.67
N GLU A 3 33.64 -24.32 5.43
CA GLU A 3 32.80 -25.51 5.23
C GLU A 3 32.27 -25.70 3.80
N GLY A 4 32.02 -24.60 3.08
CA GLY A 4 31.56 -24.64 1.69
C GLY A 4 32.52 -25.34 0.73
N ASP A 5 33.83 -25.23 0.99
CA ASP A 5 34.88 -25.81 0.14
C ASP A 5 34.99 -27.34 0.34
N ARG A 6 34.72 -27.80 1.56
CA ARG A 6 34.62 -29.24 1.89
C ARG A 6 33.45 -29.89 1.16
N LEU A 7 32.31 -29.20 1.07
CA LEU A 7 31.08 -29.71 0.47
C LEU A 7 31.21 -29.93 -1.05
N ILE A 8 31.86 -29.00 -1.76
CA ILE A 8 32.10 -29.08 -3.22
C ILE A 8 33.01 -30.27 -3.56
N ARG A 9 34.04 -30.54 -2.75
CA ARG A 9 34.97 -31.66 -2.97
C ARG A 9 34.42 -33.05 -2.66
N THR A 10 33.26 -33.17 -2.01
CA THR A 10 32.64 -34.49 -1.72
C THR A 10 31.90 -35.11 -2.90
N ASN A 11 31.88 -34.47 -4.08
CA ASN A 11 31.14 -34.90 -5.27
C ASN A 11 29.61 -35.07 -5.03
N ARG A 12 29.10 -34.56 -3.90
CA ARG A 12 27.67 -34.54 -3.54
C ARG A 12 27.00 -33.20 -3.82
N PHE A 13 27.75 -32.21 -4.31
CA PHE A 13 27.22 -30.92 -4.72
C PHE A 13 26.68 -31.03 -6.15
N VAL A 14 25.36 -31.14 -6.30
CA VAL A 14 24.67 -31.34 -7.60
C VAL A 14 24.42 -30.00 -8.34
N GLY A 15 25.20 -28.98 -8.03
CA GLY A 15 25.05 -27.61 -8.54
C GLY A 15 24.12 -26.72 -7.70
N TRP A 16 24.14 -25.43 -7.99
CA TRP A 16 23.13 -24.48 -7.51
C TRP A 16 21.83 -24.75 -8.29
N GLN A 17 20.86 -25.43 -7.67
CA GLN A 17 19.52 -25.58 -8.23
C GLN A 17 18.56 -24.66 -7.46
N PRO A 18 18.04 -23.59 -8.09
CA PRO A 18 16.98 -22.82 -7.47
C PRO A 18 15.71 -23.67 -7.46
N GLN A 19 15.20 -23.98 -6.27
CA GLN A 19 13.81 -24.41 -6.14
C GLN A 19 12.95 -23.17 -6.36
N LEU A 20 12.49 -22.97 -7.59
CA LEU A 20 11.58 -21.90 -7.94
C LEU A 20 10.19 -22.20 -7.34
N TYR A 21 9.97 -21.78 -6.09
CA TYR A 21 8.65 -21.70 -5.47
C TYR A 21 7.85 -20.49 -5.98
N SER A 22 8.06 -20.12 -7.25
CA SER A 22 7.50 -18.89 -7.80
C SER A 22 5.99 -18.97 -7.84
N MET A 23 5.35 -18.15 -7.02
CA MET A 23 3.91 -17.87 -7.10
C MET A 23 3.62 -17.28 -8.48
N ARG A 24 2.66 -17.87 -9.21
CA ARG A 24 2.30 -17.39 -10.55
C ARG A 24 1.61 -16.03 -10.43
N LEU A 25 2.27 -14.98 -10.93
CA LEU A 25 1.72 -13.62 -11.03
C LEU A 25 0.80 -13.47 -12.24
N ALA A 26 1.04 -14.23 -13.32
CA ALA A 26 0.22 -14.19 -14.53
C ALA A 26 -1.27 -14.42 -14.21
N ASN A 27 -2.13 -13.63 -14.86
CA ASN A 27 -3.59 -13.59 -14.66
C ASN A 27 -4.06 -13.18 -13.26
N ARG A 28 -3.18 -12.74 -12.36
CA ARG A 28 -3.58 -12.13 -11.09
C ARG A 28 -3.98 -10.67 -11.32
N THR A 29 -4.93 -10.20 -10.52
CA THR A 29 -5.28 -8.79 -10.46
C THR A 29 -4.44 -8.11 -9.40
N GLN A 30 -3.73 -7.05 -9.76
CA GLN A 30 -3.06 -6.16 -8.80
C GLN A 30 -3.73 -4.79 -8.84
N GLY A 31 -4.02 -4.28 -7.66
CA GLY A 31 -4.58 -2.97 -7.48
C GLY A 31 -3.52 -1.96 -7.01
N ILE A 32 -3.55 -0.72 -7.52
CA ILE A 32 -2.65 0.37 -7.13
C ILE A 32 -3.48 1.59 -6.71
N VAL A 33 -3.29 2.05 -5.48
CA VAL A 33 -3.87 3.31 -4.98
C VAL A 33 -2.87 4.43 -5.18
N GLY A 34 -3.29 5.48 -5.89
CA GLY A 34 -2.44 6.59 -6.28
C GLY A 34 -1.54 6.26 -7.46
N MET A 35 -1.17 7.28 -8.22
CA MET A 35 -0.36 7.18 -9.42
C MET A 35 0.70 8.28 -9.47
N GLY A 36 1.33 8.52 -8.33
CA GLY A 36 2.56 9.31 -8.19
C GLY A 36 3.79 8.56 -8.69
N VAL A 37 4.99 9.00 -8.27
CA VAL A 37 6.27 8.41 -8.71
C VAL A 37 6.34 6.91 -8.43
N LEU A 38 6.01 6.49 -7.20
CA LEU A 38 6.04 5.08 -6.81
C LEU A 38 4.96 4.26 -7.53
N GLY A 39 3.73 4.77 -7.61
CA GLY A 39 2.63 4.09 -8.29
C GLY A 39 2.95 3.81 -9.76
N LYS A 40 3.53 4.79 -10.46
CA LYS A 40 3.98 4.65 -11.85
C LYS A 40 5.12 3.64 -11.97
N ALA A 41 6.13 3.71 -11.10
CA ALA A 41 7.24 2.77 -11.11
C ALA A 41 6.78 1.32 -10.86
N LEU A 42 5.83 1.12 -9.94
CA LEU A 42 5.20 -0.17 -9.67
C LEU A 42 4.39 -0.66 -10.88
N ALA A 43 3.53 0.18 -11.45
CA ALA A 43 2.73 -0.18 -12.63
C ALA A 43 3.62 -0.58 -13.81
N GLN A 44 4.68 0.19 -14.08
CA GLN A 44 5.66 -0.11 -15.12
C GLN A 44 6.40 -1.41 -14.85
N SER A 45 6.77 -1.67 -13.60
CA SER A 45 7.44 -2.93 -13.23
C SER A 45 6.51 -4.13 -13.42
N LEU A 46 5.23 -3.98 -13.11
CA LEU A 46 4.25 -5.07 -13.17
C LEU A 46 3.68 -5.32 -14.57
N SER A 47 3.80 -4.37 -15.51
CA SER A 47 3.17 -4.47 -16.83
C SER A 47 3.69 -5.64 -17.67
N GLY A 48 4.90 -6.15 -17.38
CA GLY A 48 5.49 -7.30 -18.07
C GLY A 48 5.03 -8.67 -17.55
N PHE A 49 4.20 -8.74 -16.50
CA PHE A 49 3.87 -9.99 -15.80
C PHE A 49 2.51 -10.60 -16.19
N GLU A 50 1.89 -10.16 -17.31
CA GLU A 50 0.56 -10.62 -17.75
C GLU A 50 -0.51 -10.50 -16.65
N MET A 51 -0.42 -9.44 -15.84
CA MET A 51 -1.35 -9.15 -14.75
C MET A 51 -2.50 -8.26 -15.21
N GLN A 52 -3.63 -8.33 -14.52
CA GLN A 52 -4.68 -7.32 -14.63
C GLN A 52 -4.38 -6.18 -13.67
N LEU A 53 -3.92 -5.04 -14.17
CA LEU A 53 -3.57 -3.89 -13.34
C LEU A 53 -4.75 -2.92 -13.24
N LEU A 54 -5.26 -2.75 -12.01
CA LEU A 54 -6.28 -1.75 -11.68
C LEU A 54 -5.63 -0.59 -10.94
N TYR A 55 -6.08 0.63 -11.19
CA TYR A 55 -5.60 1.77 -10.42
C TYR A 55 -6.67 2.81 -10.08
N CYS A 56 -6.46 3.51 -8.98
CA CYS A 56 -7.29 4.62 -8.57
C CYS A 56 -6.44 5.84 -8.24
N ASP A 57 -6.62 6.94 -8.96
CA ASP A 57 -6.00 8.24 -8.67
C ASP A 57 -6.99 9.37 -9.01
N PRO A 58 -7.01 10.47 -8.21
CA PRO A 58 -7.81 11.66 -8.55
C PRO A 58 -7.53 12.18 -9.97
N VAL A 59 -6.26 12.16 -10.39
CA VAL A 59 -5.81 12.58 -11.72
C VAL A 59 -5.62 11.33 -12.58
N ALA A 60 -6.33 11.26 -13.71
CA ALA A 60 -6.15 10.16 -14.65
C ALA A 60 -4.77 10.22 -15.32
N LEU A 61 -4.20 9.06 -15.62
CA LEU A 61 -3.06 8.97 -16.52
C LEU A 61 -3.49 9.32 -17.95
N PRO A 62 -2.55 9.79 -18.80
CA PRO A 62 -2.79 9.88 -20.23
C PRO A 62 -3.16 8.51 -20.80
N GLU A 63 -4.14 8.43 -21.71
CA GLU A 63 -4.63 7.17 -22.29
C GLU A 63 -3.51 6.30 -22.89
N GLY A 64 -2.52 6.92 -23.53
CA GLY A 64 -1.37 6.20 -24.09
C GLY A 64 -0.55 5.46 -23.03
N GLN A 65 -0.46 5.98 -21.81
CA GLN A 65 0.24 5.34 -20.70
C GLN A 65 -0.60 4.23 -20.06
N GLU A 66 -1.93 4.41 -19.98
CA GLU A 66 -2.83 3.35 -19.53
C GLU A 66 -2.76 2.13 -20.44
N LEU A 67 -2.81 2.36 -21.76
CA LEU A 67 -2.70 1.31 -22.77
C LEU A 67 -1.33 0.61 -22.73
N ALA A 68 -0.24 1.39 -22.64
CA ALA A 68 1.11 0.85 -22.63
C ALA A 68 1.37 -0.09 -21.44
N TRP A 69 0.72 0.15 -20.29
CA TRP A 69 0.90 -0.64 -19.08
C TRP A 69 -0.26 -1.59 -18.78
N GLY A 70 -1.28 -1.67 -19.64
CA GLY A 70 -2.46 -2.50 -19.42
C GLY A 70 -3.25 -2.11 -18.17
N LEU A 71 -3.27 -0.82 -17.84
CA LEU A 71 -3.94 -0.29 -16.66
C LEU A 71 -5.42 0.01 -16.95
N SER A 72 -6.28 -0.30 -15.99
CA SER A 72 -7.68 0.15 -16.00
C SER A 72 -7.94 1.07 -14.80
N LYS A 73 -8.33 2.32 -15.08
CA LYS A 73 -8.75 3.24 -14.02
C LYS A 73 -10.07 2.77 -13.40
N VAL A 74 -10.13 2.74 -12.08
CA VAL A 74 -11.35 2.47 -11.32
C VAL A 74 -11.79 3.70 -10.53
N SER A 75 -13.10 3.93 -10.49
CA SER A 75 -13.68 4.97 -9.64
C SER A 75 -13.79 4.40 -8.22
N LEU A 76 -12.86 4.80 -7.35
CA LEU A 76 -12.87 4.57 -5.91
C LEU A 76 -12.52 5.90 -5.22
N ALA A 77 -13.08 6.16 -4.04
CA ALA A 77 -12.60 7.26 -3.21
C ALA A 77 -12.11 6.70 -1.87
N LEU A 78 -10.94 7.18 -1.45
CA LEU A 78 -10.41 7.01 -0.10
C LEU A 78 -10.52 8.35 0.59
N MET A 79 -11.32 8.42 1.65
CA MET A 79 -11.59 9.67 2.33
C MET A 79 -11.51 9.51 3.83
N GLU A 80 -11.05 10.59 4.46
CA GLU A 80 -10.92 10.75 5.91
C GLU A 80 -12.23 11.10 6.63
N TRP A 81 -13.28 11.39 5.87
CA TRP A 81 -14.59 11.82 6.34
C TRP A 81 -15.62 11.54 5.24
N TRP A 82 -16.79 11.03 5.61
CA TRP A 82 -17.87 10.76 4.67
C TRP A 82 -19.21 11.32 5.17
N ASN A 83 -19.89 12.09 4.32
CA ASN A 83 -21.12 12.78 4.67
C ASN A 83 -22.39 12.01 4.26
N HIS A 84 -22.38 10.67 4.32
CA HIS A 84 -23.53 9.79 4.03
C HIS A 84 -24.29 10.13 2.74
N ARG A 85 -23.58 10.39 1.63
CA ARG A 85 -24.27 10.66 0.36
C ARG A 85 -24.97 9.39 -0.15
N PRO A 86 -26.27 9.46 -0.50
CA PRO A 86 -27.00 8.31 -1.03
C PRO A 86 -26.38 7.84 -2.37
N GLY A 87 -26.52 6.55 -2.66
CA GLY A 87 -25.97 5.93 -3.87
C GLY A 87 -24.50 5.52 -3.77
N PHE A 88 -23.91 5.57 -2.57
CA PHE A 88 -22.56 5.07 -2.30
C PHE A 88 -22.56 4.06 -1.15
N THR A 89 -21.68 3.08 -1.27
CA THR A 89 -21.33 2.13 -0.22
C THR A 89 -20.05 2.62 0.44
N VAL A 90 -20.01 2.61 1.76
CA VAL A 90 -18.84 3.01 2.56
C VAL A 90 -18.50 1.90 3.55
N GLN A 91 -17.21 1.61 3.68
CA GLN A 91 -16.71 0.67 4.68
C GLN A 91 -15.44 1.23 5.32
N LEU A 92 -15.33 1.06 6.64
CA LEU A 92 -14.10 1.37 7.37
C LEU A 92 -13.01 0.44 6.85
N TRP A 93 -11.94 1.04 6.34
CA TRP A 93 -10.78 0.32 5.83
C TRP A 93 -9.75 0.12 6.93
N GLN A 94 -9.34 1.20 7.58
CA GLN A 94 -8.34 1.16 8.63
C GLN A 94 -8.62 2.25 9.67
N SER A 95 -8.35 1.95 10.94
CA SER A 95 -8.20 2.95 11.99
C SER A 95 -6.72 3.05 12.34
N GLU A 96 -6.17 4.27 12.30
CA GLU A 96 -4.73 4.49 12.49
C GLU A 96 -4.48 5.57 13.55
N GLU A 97 -3.55 5.31 14.46
CA GLU A 97 -3.20 6.24 15.52
C GLU A 97 -2.53 7.51 14.97
N LEU A 98 -2.86 8.65 15.58
CA LEU A 98 -2.21 9.92 15.33
C LEU A 98 -1.12 10.17 16.37
N VAL A 99 0.03 10.60 15.88
CA VAL A 99 1.21 10.93 16.69
C VAL A 99 1.68 12.34 16.40
N LEU A 100 2.23 13.01 17.41
CA LEU A 100 3.01 14.23 17.24
C LEU A 100 4.43 13.82 16.87
N ILE A 101 4.97 14.35 15.77
CA ILE A 101 6.39 14.19 15.44
C ILE A 101 7.21 15.40 15.86
N VAL A 102 8.38 15.13 16.43
CA VAL A 102 9.37 16.13 16.83
C VAL A 102 10.78 15.68 16.43
N PRO A 103 11.70 16.62 16.15
CA PRO A 103 13.11 16.28 15.99
C PRO A 103 13.70 15.70 17.29
N PRO A 104 14.66 14.75 17.20
CA PRO A 104 15.26 14.08 18.35
C PRO A 104 16.14 15.00 19.23
N TYR A 105 16.59 16.15 18.70
CA TYR A 105 17.46 17.10 19.39
C TYR A 105 16.88 18.51 19.33
N HIS A 106 16.61 19.11 20.50
CA HIS A 106 16.04 20.45 20.64
C HIS A 106 17.12 21.50 20.84
N HIS A 107 17.52 22.21 19.78
CA HIS A 107 18.25 23.48 19.90
C HIS A 107 17.45 24.71 19.43
N TYR A 108 16.29 24.53 18.77
CA TYR A 108 15.39 25.59 18.33
C TYR A 108 13.93 25.09 18.30
N PRO A 109 12.92 25.98 18.33
CA PRO A 109 11.51 25.59 18.26
C PRO A 109 11.17 25.18 16.83
N LEU A 110 11.53 23.94 16.48
CA LEU A 110 11.21 23.34 15.20
C LEU A 110 9.78 22.80 15.20
N GLY A 111 9.12 22.94 14.05
CA GLY A 111 7.70 22.70 13.86
C GLY A 111 7.26 21.33 14.39
N VAL A 112 6.19 21.34 15.16
CA VAL A 112 5.48 20.14 15.59
C VAL A 112 4.40 19.84 14.56
N SER A 113 4.32 18.59 14.10
CA SER A 113 3.28 18.14 13.18
C SER A 113 2.53 16.95 13.77
N ILE A 114 1.23 16.86 13.52
CA ILE A 114 0.43 15.66 13.76
C ILE A 114 0.40 14.86 12.47
N VAL A 115 0.70 13.57 12.57
CA VAL A 115 0.76 12.65 11.42
C VAL A 115 0.17 11.29 11.80
N LEU A 116 -0.14 10.48 10.80
CA LEU A 116 -0.50 9.08 10.97
C LEU A 116 0.74 8.30 11.43
N SER A 117 0.60 7.40 12.40
CA SER A 117 1.73 6.72 13.04
C SER A 117 2.56 5.89 12.06
N LYS A 118 1.93 5.24 11.07
CA LYS A 118 2.64 4.42 10.09
C LYS A 118 3.42 5.26 9.08
N SER A 119 3.06 6.53 8.86
CA SER A 119 3.76 7.36 7.87
C SER A 119 5.14 7.81 8.32
N VAL A 120 5.50 7.60 9.59
CA VAL A 120 6.80 8.02 10.16
C VAL A 120 7.57 6.88 10.83
N THR A 121 7.12 5.63 10.63
CA THR A 121 7.75 4.46 11.27
C THR A 121 9.22 4.32 10.89
N GLN A 122 9.58 4.59 9.63
CA GLN A 122 10.97 4.48 9.16
C GLN A 122 11.86 5.57 9.78
N GLU A 123 11.38 6.81 9.79
CA GLU A 123 12.09 7.97 10.36
C GLU A 123 12.29 7.81 11.86
N VAL A 124 11.29 7.28 12.57
CA VAL A 124 11.38 6.98 14.00
C VAL A 124 12.37 5.84 14.25
N GLN A 125 12.30 4.76 13.47
CA GLN A 125 13.23 3.65 13.58
C GLN A 125 14.68 4.06 13.27
N ALA A 126 14.87 4.99 12.32
CA ALA A 126 16.15 5.58 11.99
C ALA A 126 16.63 6.64 12.99
N GLY A 127 15.80 7.00 13.98
CA GLY A 127 16.12 8.03 14.97
C GLY A 127 16.14 9.46 14.42
N ILE A 128 15.58 9.69 13.24
CA ILE A 128 15.48 11.01 12.58
C ILE A 128 14.36 11.85 13.22
N LEU A 129 13.30 11.19 13.69
CA LEU A 129 12.17 11.79 14.39
C LEU A 129 11.84 11.01 15.66
N GLN A 130 11.17 11.67 16.60
CA GLN A 130 10.46 11.03 17.69
C GLN A 130 8.96 11.17 17.46
N ALA A 131 8.21 10.08 17.65
CA ALA A 131 6.76 10.07 17.59
C ALA A 131 6.18 9.97 19.02
N ILE A 132 5.38 10.96 19.40
CA ILE A 132 4.71 11.05 20.70
C ILE A 132 3.24 10.69 20.51
N PRO A 133 2.74 9.59 21.12
CA PRO A 133 1.33 9.21 21.05
C PRO A 133 0.41 10.27 21.65
N ILE A 134 -0.67 10.60 20.95
CA ILE A 134 -1.70 11.52 21.43
C ILE A 134 -2.82 10.70 22.06
N HIS A 135 -3.19 10.99 23.31
CA HIS A 135 -4.29 10.33 24.00
C HIS A 135 -5.39 11.33 24.40
N VAL A 136 -6.65 10.92 24.25
CA VAL A 136 -7.84 11.63 24.73
C VAL A 136 -8.63 10.67 25.59
N ASP A 137 -8.95 11.06 26.83
CA ASP A 137 -9.64 10.22 27.83
C ASP A 137 -8.98 8.84 28.02
N GLY A 138 -7.65 8.80 27.99
CA GLY A 138 -6.84 7.59 28.17
C GLY A 138 -6.82 6.65 26.96
N LYS A 139 -7.38 7.05 25.81
CA LYS A 139 -7.37 6.27 24.56
C LYS A 139 -6.54 6.96 23.48
N PRO A 140 -5.84 6.20 22.61
CA PRO A 140 -5.10 6.80 21.50
C PRO A 140 -6.07 7.55 20.58
N LEU A 141 -5.65 8.73 20.15
CA LEU A 141 -6.38 9.49 19.13
C LEU A 141 -6.16 8.79 17.79
N CYS A 142 -7.21 8.26 17.20
CA CYS A 142 -7.14 7.58 15.90
C CYS A 142 -7.84 8.37 14.80
N LYS A 143 -7.41 8.13 13.57
CA LYS A 143 -8.05 8.54 12.35
C LYS A 143 -8.65 7.33 11.65
N GLU A 144 -9.94 7.42 11.34
CA GLU A 144 -10.66 6.41 10.57
C GLU A 144 -10.53 6.72 9.07
N LEU A 145 -10.13 5.72 8.30
CA LEU A 145 -9.98 5.77 6.85
C LEU A 145 -11.03 4.87 6.22
N PHE A 146 -11.76 5.40 5.24
CA PHE A 146 -12.87 4.70 4.59
C PHE A 146 -12.59 4.42 3.12
N ILE A 147 -13.05 3.27 2.64
CA ILE A 147 -13.18 2.96 1.22
C ILE A 147 -14.61 3.23 0.78
N ILE A 148 -14.76 3.95 -0.34
CA ILE A 148 -16.05 4.43 -0.84
C ILE A 148 -16.19 4.12 -2.33
N TRP A 149 -17.32 3.54 -2.70
CA TRP A 149 -17.66 3.21 -4.10
C TRP A 149 -19.15 3.38 -4.37
N ARG A 150 -19.55 3.39 -5.65
CA ARG A 150 -20.96 3.48 -6.05
C ARG A 150 -21.75 2.25 -5.58
N SER A 151 -22.94 2.47 -5.04
CA SER A 151 -23.86 1.38 -4.67
C SER A 151 -24.45 0.71 -5.90
N GLY A 152 -24.82 -0.57 -5.75
CA GLY A 152 -25.47 -1.35 -6.80
C GLY A 152 -24.54 -1.86 -7.91
N LEU A 153 -23.22 -1.71 -7.75
CA LEU A 153 -22.25 -2.33 -8.65
C LEU A 153 -22.32 -3.86 -8.52
N SER A 154 -22.22 -4.56 -9.65
CA SER A 154 -22.16 -6.04 -9.65
C SER A 154 -20.87 -6.54 -8.99
N ALA A 155 -20.89 -7.79 -8.51
CA ALA A 155 -19.73 -8.38 -7.83
C ALA A 155 -18.46 -8.39 -8.70
N ASN A 156 -18.62 -8.53 -10.01
CA ASN A 156 -17.53 -8.55 -11.00
C ASN A 156 -17.09 -7.16 -11.47
N HIS A 157 -17.78 -6.08 -11.07
CA HIS A 157 -17.42 -4.74 -11.47
C HIS A 157 -16.02 -4.37 -10.94
N PRO A 158 -15.11 -3.77 -11.75
CA PRO A 158 -13.73 -3.49 -11.34
C PRO A 158 -13.61 -2.70 -10.04
N SER A 159 -14.39 -1.62 -9.87
CA SER A 159 -14.42 -0.86 -8.60
C SER A 159 -14.86 -1.69 -7.41
N HIS A 160 -15.83 -2.60 -7.58
CA HIS A 160 -16.28 -3.47 -6.49
C HIS A 160 -15.18 -4.47 -6.12
N ARG A 161 -14.58 -5.13 -7.12
CA ARG A 161 -13.45 -6.05 -6.89
C ARG A 161 -12.25 -5.36 -6.23
N PHE A 162 -11.90 -4.16 -6.69
CA PHE A 162 -10.78 -3.40 -6.12
C PHE A 162 -11.07 -2.95 -4.68
N ALA A 163 -12.29 -2.51 -4.37
CA ALA A 163 -12.70 -2.23 -2.99
C ALA A 163 -12.56 -3.47 -2.10
N GLN A 164 -13.05 -4.63 -2.56
CA GLN A 164 -12.94 -5.89 -1.82
C GLN A 164 -11.48 -6.34 -1.61
N MET A 165 -10.59 -6.08 -2.57
CA MET A 165 -9.16 -6.36 -2.41
C MET A 165 -8.55 -5.54 -1.28
N LEU A 166 -8.77 -4.21 -1.27
CA LEU A 166 -8.26 -3.34 -0.21
C LEU A 166 -8.82 -3.70 1.17
N LEU A 167 -10.11 -4.03 1.24
CA LEU A 167 -10.76 -4.46 2.48
C LEU A 167 -10.25 -5.82 2.99
N HIS A 168 -9.77 -6.68 2.11
CA HIS A 168 -9.14 -7.93 2.48
C HIS A 168 -7.71 -7.71 2.99
N GLU A 169 -6.94 -6.82 2.36
CA GLU A 169 -5.58 -6.46 2.80
C GLU A 169 -5.57 -5.86 4.21
N ALA A 170 -6.56 -5.03 4.57
CA ALA A 170 -6.62 -4.45 5.92
C ALA A 170 -6.96 -5.45 7.05
N LYS A 171 -7.35 -6.68 6.72
CA LYS A 171 -7.68 -7.72 7.71
C LYS A 171 -6.50 -8.65 8.04
N ASN A 172 -5.41 -8.56 7.28
CA ASN A 172 -4.18 -9.33 7.47
C ASN A 172 -3.11 -8.47 8.14
#